data_AF-A0A6T9Y1R4-F1
#
_entry.id   AF-A0A6T9Y1R4-F1
#
_cell.length_a   1.000
_cell.length_b   1.000
_cell.length_c   1.000
_cell.angle_alpha   90.00
_cell.angle_beta   90.00
_cell.angle_gamma   90.00
#
_symmetry.space_group_name_H-M   'P 1'
#
loop_
_entity.id
_entity.type
_entity.pdbx_description
1 polymer ?
#
loop_
_entity_poly.entity_id
_entity_poly.type
_entity_poly.pdbx_seq_one_letter_code
_entity_poly.pdbx_strand_id
1 'polypeptide(L)'
;MNMEKWAKTRRKGKQRFVIVNGVLGWGVPTAILWAILMEFIEPSQNIWVRPIIALIIFPIAGIAFGHLMWNKSEKAYEKATSNTL
;
A
#
# COMPACT_ATOMS: atom_id res chain seq x y z
N MET A 1 -16.71 -3.86 -2.56
CA MET A 1 -15.60 -4.64 -3.14
C MET A 1 -16.20 -5.60 -4.17
N ASN A 2 -15.77 -5.55 -5.42
CA ASN A 2 -16.25 -6.50 -6.42
C ASN A 2 -15.54 -7.85 -6.20
N MET A 3 -16.31 -8.88 -5.85
CA MET A 3 -15.79 -10.18 -5.40
C MET A 3 -15.08 -10.95 -6.52
N GLU A 4 -15.51 -10.79 -7.78
CA GLU A 4 -14.82 -11.40 -8.93
C GLU A 4 -13.45 -10.77 -9.16
N LYS A 5 -13.36 -9.44 -9.03
CA LYS A 5 -12.08 -8.72 -9.12
C LYS A 5 -11.14 -9.12 -7.97
N TRP A 6 -11.68 -9.26 -6.75
CA TRP A 6 -10.90 -9.77 -5.61
C TRP A 6 -10.42 -11.19 -5.85
N ALA A 7 -11.27 -12.11 -6.31
CA ALA A 7 -10.89 -13.49 -6.61
C ALA A 7 -9.75 -13.58 -7.65
N LYS A 8 -9.81 -12.78 -8.72
CA LYS A 8 -8.72 -12.67 -9.71
C LYS A 8 -7.41 -12.13 -9.10
N THR A 9 -7.53 -11.20 -8.16
CA THR A 9 -6.38 -10.60 -7.45
C THR A 9 -5.78 -11.59 -6.46
N ARG A 10 -6.63 -12.29 -5.70
CA ARG A 10 -6.27 -13.32 -4.72
C ARG A 10 -5.47 -14.44 -5.36
N ARG A 11 -5.89 -14.91 -6.54
CA ARG A 11 -5.18 -15.95 -7.33
C ARG A 11 -3.74 -15.60 -7.67
N LYS A 12 -3.38 -14.32 -7.70
CA LYS A 12 -2.01 -13.85 -7.98
C LYS A 12 -1.11 -13.86 -6.74
N GLY A 13 -1.67 -14.17 -5.56
CA GLY A 13 -0.94 -14.32 -4.31
C GLY A 13 -0.83 -13.04 -3.46
N LYS A 14 -0.70 -13.26 -2.15
CA LYS A 14 -0.61 -12.20 -1.13
C LYS A 14 0.64 -11.34 -1.29
N GLN A 15 1.80 -11.95 -1.50
CA GLN A 15 3.07 -11.21 -1.65
C GLN A 15 3.01 -10.22 -2.80
N ARG A 16 2.52 -10.65 -3.98
CA ARG A 16 2.34 -9.75 -5.12
C ARG A 16 1.37 -8.62 -4.80
N PHE A 17 0.28 -8.89 -4.10
CA PHE A 17 -0.65 -7.84 -3.69
C PHE A 17 0.02 -6.81 -2.79
N VAL A 18 0.77 -7.25 -1.79
CA VAL A 18 1.46 -6.35 -0.84
C VAL A 18 2.49 -5.48 -1.57
N ILE A 19 3.30 -6.06 -2.45
CA ILE A 19 4.29 -5.31 -3.23
C ILE A 19 3.62 -4.33 -4.18
N VAL A 20 2.64 -4.78 -4.98
CA VAL A 20 2.04 -3.94 -6.03
C VAL A 20 1.08 -2.89 -5.45
N ASN A 21 0.20 -3.27 -4.54
CA ASN A 21 -0.85 -2.39 -4.03
C ASN A 21 -0.42 -1.67 -2.75
N GLY A 22 0.36 -2.32 -1.88
CA GLY A 22 0.88 -1.73 -0.66
C GLY A 22 2.10 -0.85 -0.90
N VAL A 23 3.16 -1.42 -1.48
CA VAL A 23 4.43 -0.70 -1.66
C VAL A 23 4.38 0.25 -2.86
N LEU A 24 4.14 -0.28 -4.06
CA LEU A 24 4.16 0.52 -5.30
C LEU A 24 2.91 1.39 -5.44
N GLY A 25 1.75 0.91 -5.00
CA GLY A 25 0.48 1.63 -5.13
C GLY A 25 0.24 2.67 -4.04
N TRP A 26 0.78 2.48 -2.84
CA TRP A 26 0.57 3.40 -1.71
C TRP A 26 1.88 3.95 -1.15
N GLY A 27 2.86 3.11 -0.81
CA GLY A 27 4.12 3.52 -0.18
C GLY A 27 4.94 4.51 -1.02
N VAL A 28 5.27 4.16 -2.28
CA VAL A 28 6.10 5.00 -3.16
C VAL A 28 5.42 6.33 -3.52
N PRO A 29 4.15 6.37 -3.96
CA PRO A 29 3.47 7.63 -4.22
C PRO A 29 3.37 8.53 -2.99
N THR A 30 3.11 7.94 -1.81
CA THR A 30 3.03 8.69 -0.56
C THR A 30 4.40 9.25 -0.15
N ALA A 31 5.49 8.50 -0.32
CA ALA A 31 6.85 9.00 -0.12
C ALA A 31 7.14 10.23 -0.98
N ILE A 32 6.85 10.13 -2.27
CA ILE A 32 7.10 11.22 -3.22
C ILE A 32 6.27 12.45 -2.85
N LEU A 33 4.97 12.26 -2.61
CA LEU A 33 4.07 13.36 -2.23
C LEU A 33 4.51 14.03 -0.93
N TRP A 34 4.84 13.23 0.09
CA TRP A 34 5.29 13.73 1.38
C TRP A 34 6.62 14.48 1.27
N ALA A 35 7.57 13.96 0.50
CA ALA A 35 8.87 14.60 0.31
C ALA A 35 8.73 15.97 -0.39
N ILE A 36 7.90 16.04 -1.44
CA ILE A 36 7.60 17.30 -2.14
C ILE A 36 6.91 18.28 -1.18
N LEU A 37 5.88 17.82 -0.46
CA LEU A 37 5.13 18.67 0.47
C LEU A 37 6.03 19.23 1.59
N MET A 38 6.91 18.40 2.15
CA MET A 38 7.84 18.81 3.19
C MET A 38 8.89 19.80 2.69
N GLU A 39 9.31 19.71 1.44
CA GLU A 39 10.22 20.69 0.86
C GLU A 39 9.55 22.07 0.68
N PHE A 40 8.23 22.12 0.44
CA PHE A 40 7.47 23.38 0.43
C PHE A 40 7.21 23.96 1.82
N ILE A 41 6.99 23.11 2.83
CA ILE A 41 6.69 23.56 4.20
C ILE A 41 7.96 23.95 4.96
N GLU A 42 9.00 23.13 4.84
CA GLU A 42 10.25 23.30 5.57
C GLU A 42 11.42 22.94 4.62
N PRO A 43 11.85 23.92 3.80
CA PRO A 43 12.93 23.74 2.84
C PRO A 43 14.19 23.25 3.53
N SER A 44 14.75 22.17 3.00
CA SER A 44 15.92 21.54 3.60
C SER A 44 17.21 22.04 2.95
N GLN A 45 18.29 22.16 3.74
CA GLN A 45 19.61 22.49 3.19
C GLN A 45 20.09 21.44 2.17
N ASN A 46 19.64 20.19 2.30
CA ASN A 46 19.91 19.10 1.37
C ASN A 46 18.62 18.40 0.94
N ILE A 47 18.16 18.77 -0.25
CA ILE A 47 16.94 18.29 -0.88
C ILE A 47 16.89 16.76 -1.10
N TRP A 48 18.01 16.05 -1.01
CA TRP A 48 18.08 14.61 -1.28
C TRP A 48 17.88 13.73 -0.05
N VAL A 49 18.20 14.24 1.14
CA VAL A 49 18.16 13.43 2.37
C VAL A 49 16.72 13.03 2.72
N ARG A 50 15.79 13.98 2.67
CA ARG A 50 14.37 13.75 3.02
C ARG A 50 13.68 12.76 2.07
N PRO A 51 13.76 12.91 0.73
CA PRO A 51 13.20 11.93 -0.21
C PRO A 51 13.75 10.51 -0.04
N ILE A 52 15.06 10.36 0.20
CA ILE A 52 15.68 9.04 0.39
C ILE A 52 15.11 8.35 1.63
N ILE A 53 15.03 9.06 2.75
CA ILE A 53 14.44 8.54 3.99
C ILE A 53 12.96 8.18 3.77
N ALA A 54 12.20 9.05 3.10
CA ALA A 54 10.79 8.80 2.78
C ALA A 54 10.62 7.54 1.91
N LEU A 55 11.45 7.37 0.88
CA LEU A 55 11.45 6.20 0.00
C LEU A 55 11.89 4.89 0.68
N ILE A 56 12.35 4.94 1.93
CA ILE A 56 12.60 3.74 2.74
C ILE A 56 11.43 3.52 3.70
N ILE A 57 11.05 4.55 4.47
CA ILE A 57 10.04 4.45 5.52
C ILE A 57 8.66 4.14 4.94
N PHE A 58 8.21 4.87 3.92
CA PHE A 58 6.85 4.68 3.38
C PHE A 58 6.66 3.35 2.66
N PRO A 59 7.64 2.80 1.91
CA PRO A 59 7.57 1.41 1.43
C PRO A 59 7.43 0.37 2.55
N ILE A 60 8.17 0.51 3.65
CA ILE A 60 8.04 -0.39 4.81
C ILE A 60 6.63 -0.28 5.41
N ALA A 61 6.12 0.94 5.59
CA ALA A 61 4.73 1.16 5.99
C ALA A 61 3.74 0.59 4.98
N GLY A 62 4.04 0.66 3.68
CA GLY A 62 3.27 0.09 2.59
C GLY A 62 3.19 -1.43 2.63
N ILE A 63 4.23 -2.12 3.10
CA ILE A 63 4.19 -3.57 3.36
C ILE A 63 3.15 -3.87 4.44
N ALA A 64 3.22 -3.19 5.58
CA ALA A 64 2.28 -3.37 6.68
C ALA A 64 0.84 -3.04 6.24
N PHE A 65 0.65 -1.92 5.53
CA PHE A 65 -0.63 -1.52 4.97
C PHE A 65 -1.18 -2.55 3.98
N GLY A 66 -0.35 -3.06 3.07
CA GLY A 66 -0.71 -4.11 2.12
C GLY A 66 -1.17 -5.39 2.83
N HIS A 67 -0.51 -5.78 3.92
CA HIS A 67 -0.92 -6.93 4.73
C HIS A 67 -2.27 -6.72 5.42
N LEU A 68 -2.49 -5.55 6.03
CA LEU A 68 -3.76 -5.20 6.66
C LEU A 68 -4.90 -5.19 5.64
N MET A 69 -4.67 -4.58 4.48
CA MET A 69 -5.67 -4.50 3.40
C MET A 69 -6.00 -5.88 2.84
N TRP A 70 -5.00 -6.74 2.65
CA TRP A 70 -5.22 -8.12 2.23
C TRP A 70 -6.10 -8.87 3.22
N ASN A 71 -5.76 -8.81 4.51
CA ASN A 71 -6.52 -9.52 5.55
C ASN A 71 -7.96 -8.99 5.65
N LYS A 72 -8.16 -7.68 5.51
CA LYS A 72 -9.50 -7.07 5.48
C LYS A 72 -10.32 -7.56 4.28
N SER A 73 -9.70 -7.65 3.11
CA SER A 73 -10.34 -8.13 1.89
C SER A 73 -10.64 -9.63 1.94
N GLU A 74 -9.75 -10.46 2.49
CA GLU A 74 -10.03 -11.89 2.70
C GLU A 74 -11.23 -12.08 3.64
N LYS A 75 -11.25 -11.40 4.79
CA LYS A 75 -12.39 -11.47 5.73
C LYS A 75 -13.71 -11.06 5.09
N ALA A 76 -13.68 -10.00 4.26
CA ALA A 76 -14.87 -9.54 3.54
C ALA A 76 -15.31 -10.54 2.45
N TYR A 77 -14.37 -11.22 1.80
CA TYR A 77 -14.66 -12.25 0.81
C TYR A 77 -15.24 -13.51 1.45
N GLU A 78 -14.66 -13.99 2.55
CA GLU A 78 -15.16 -15.13 3.34
C GLU A 78 -16.59 -14.87 3.83
N LYS A 79 -16.86 -13.70 4.42
CA LYS A 79 -18.21 -13.34 4.87
C LYS A 79 -19.24 -13.34 3.74
N ALA A 80 -18.85 -12.92 2.54
CA ALA A 80 -19.75 -12.88 1.40
C ALA A 80 -20.04 -14.27 0.81
N THR A 81 -19.06 -15.18 0.87
CA THR A 81 -19.22 -16.57 0.43
C THR A 81 -19.89 -17.45 1.47
N SER A 82 -19.75 -17.17 2.76
CA SER A 82 -20.46 -17.91 3.82
C SER A 82 -21.96 -17.57 3.90
N ASN A 83 -22.36 -16.37 3.47
CA ASN A 83 -23.77 -15.93 3.48
C ASN A 83 -24.56 -16.38 2.23
N THR A 84 -23.92 -17.12 1.31
CA THR A 84 -24.52 -17.62 0.06
C THR A 84 -24.67 -19.15 0.04
N LEU A 85 -24.34 -19.82 1.14
CA LEU A 85 -24.62 -21.23 1.43
C LEU A 85 -25.74 -21.31 2.47
#